data_AF-W9WIA7-F1
#
_entry.id   AF-W9WIA7-F1
#
_cell.length_a   1.000
_cell.length_b   1.000
_cell.length_c   1.000
_cell.angle_alpha   90.00
_cell.angle_beta   90.00
_cell.angle_gamma   90.00
#
_symmetry.space_group_name_H-M   'P 1'
#
loop_
_entity.id
_entity.type
_entity.pdbx_description
1 polymer ?
#
loop_
_entity_poly.entity_id
_entity_poly.type
_entity_poly.pdbx_seq_one_letter_code
_entity_poly.pdbx_strand_id
1 'polypeptide(L)'
;MLTKPSIAQPFKSFLINPSWLIASALPDELYPCATSSTGTKSPAAYKITLIVHPSAVRVSYSTVSTTVPALLSTLDPDFVLHIGMAGGRDCYSLETRAHRDNYRIKDVDDADGLTCGEQRWRRENVPDVLYVGWEEGDVLRRWEEGVNRGLAERGFLGKAEMDSTQTQNGRSPEPDARSVLGLPRTHGHGPVHLMWGTSNVPASATKADEHRRKAVVKLSADAGRFLCEYALFESLSRRWLDARGAEEDQDRSPAVAEAAMGASASASASASAIAQRGELARERLGKVAFLHVPGWTGVEDINRGVMVAEEAIRALVGSWEDGYRRNGRVEVAAKAYTKQHSEDKGKVAANWKA
;
A
#
# COMPACT_ATOMS: atom_id res chain seq x y z
N MET A 1 -34.55 -12.86 5.76
CA MET A 1 -33.62 -13.15 6.87
C MET A 1 -32.63 -12.00 6.96
N LEU A 2 -32.42 -11.40 8.13
CA LEU A 2 -31.36 -10.40 8.30
C LEU A 2 -30.01 -11.10 8.42
N THR A 3 -29.13 -10.92 7.45
CA THR A 3 -27.71 -11.20 7.61
C THR A 3 -27.09 -10.12 8.50
N LYS A 4 -26.45 -10.51 9.60
CA LYS A 4 -25.64 -9.58 10.40
C LYS A 4 -24.48 -9.05 9.55
N PRO A 5 -24.08 -7.77 9.69
CA PRO A 5 -22.90 -7.27 9.01
C PRO A 5 -21.67 -8.06 9.45
N SER A 6 -20.91 -8.55 8.46
CA SER A 6 -19.65 -9.26 8.67
C SER A 6 -18.59 -8.30 9.18
N ILE A 7 -18.45 -8.18 10.50
CA ILE A 7 -17.30 -7.53 11.13
C ILE A 7 -16.02 -8.21 10.60
N ALA A 8 -15.00 -7.39 10.29
CA ALA A 8 -13.76 -7.83 9.65
C ALA A 8 -13.18 -9.10 10.31
N GLN A 9 -12.78 -10.09 9.50
CA GLN A 9 -12.31 -11.39 9.98
C GLN A 9 -11.10 -11.21 10.93
N PRO A 10 -11.25 -11.49 12.25
CA PRO A 10 -10.17 -11.35 13.21
C PRO A 10 -9.16 -12.49 13.06
N PHE A 11 -7.89 -12.23 13.36
CA PHE A 11 -6.84 -13.25 13.40
C PHE A 11 -5.97 -13.08 14.63
N LYS A 12 -5.63 -14.19 15.31
CA LYS A 12 -4.99 -14.20 16.62
C LYS A 12 -5.75 -13.28 17.61
N SER A 13 -5.06 -12.38 18.30
CA SER A 13 -5.64 -11.45 19.29
C SER A 13 -6.28 -10.19 18.69
N PHE A 14 -6.27 -10.01 17.37
CA PHE A 14 -6.76 -8.78 16.74
C PHE A 14 -8.27 -8.88 16.44
N LEU A 15 -9.08 -8.26 17.30
CA LEU A 15 -10.55 -8.22 17.18
C LEU A 15 -11.06 -7.37 15.99
N ILE A 16 -10.24 -6.45 15.49
CA ILE A 16 -10.55 -5.56 14.38
C ILE A 16 -9.34 -5.54 13.46
N ASN A 17 -9.54 -5.78 12.16
CA ASN A 17 -8.51 -5.62 11.14
C ASN A 17 -8.70 -4.25 10.43
N PRO A 18 -7.80 -3.28 10.63
CA PRO A 18 -7.91 -1.95 10.01
C PRO A 18 -7.77 -1.98 8.49
N SER A 19 -7.17 -3.01 7.89
CA SER A 19 -7.00 -3.06 6.43
C SER A 19 -8.33 -3.13 5.68
N TRP A 20 -9.32 -3.86 6.22
CA TRP A 20 -10.67 -3.88 5.68
C TRP A 20 -11.39 -2.55 5.88
N LEU A 21 -11.30 -1.96 7.08
CA LEU A 21 -11.94 -0.67 7.37
C LEU A 21 -11.45 0.43 6.41
N ILE A 22 -10.13 0.47 6.18
CA ILE A 22 -9.49 1.36 5.19
C ILE A 22 -9.99 1.06 3.77
N ALA A 23 -9.92 -0.20 3.33
CA ALA A 23 -10.33 -0.59 1.97
C ALA A 23 -11.81 -0.27 1.68
N SER A 24 -12.71 -0.57 2.63
CA SER A 24 -14.16 -0.33 2.51
C SER A 24 -14.57 1.15 2.56
N ALA A 25 -13.64 2.04 2.90
CA ALA A 25 -13.85 3.49 2.98
C ALA A 25 -13.08 4.26 1.89
N LEU A 26 -12.43 3.56 0.96
CA LEU A 26 -11.92 4.16 -0.28
C LEU A 26 -13.10 4.61 -1.17
N PRO A 27 -12.97 5.70 -1.92
CA PRO A 27 -13.96 6.09 -2.92
C PRO A 27 -13.92 5.16 -4.15
N ASP A 28 -14.98 5.15 -4.95
CA ASP A 28 -15.02 4.41 -6.23
C ASP A 28 -14.09 5.01 -7.30
N GLU A 29 -13.72 6.28 -7.15
CA GLU A 29 -12.90 7.02 -8.11
C GLU A 29 -11.81 7.85 -7.42
N LEU A 30 -10.61 7.84 -8.00
CA LEU A 30 -9.53 8.77 -7.68
C LEU A 30 -9.05 9.49 -8.94
N TYR A 31 -8.51 10.68 -8.73
CA TYR A 31 -7.96 11.52 -9.78
C TYR A 31 -6.47 11.77 -9.50
N PRO A 32 -5.61 11.85 -10.52
CA PRO A 32 -4.22 12.28 -10.38
C PRO A 32 -4.13 13.61 -9.64
N CYS A 33 -3.14 13.76 -8.76
CA CYS A 33 -2.93 15.03 -8.10
C CYS A 33 -2.49 16.09 -9.11
N ALA A 34 -3.13 17.25 -9.11
CA ALA A 34 -2.75 18.36 -9.97
C ALA A 34 -1.36 18.88 -9.55
N THR A 35 -0.35 18.66 -10.40
CA THR A 35 1.01 19.17 -10.17
C THR A 35 0.99 20.69 -10.08
N SER A 36 1.42 21.24 -8.94
CA SER A 36 1.54 22.67 -8.65
C SER A 36 2.71 23.35 -9.39
N SER A 37 2.82 23.09 -10.69
CA SER A 37 3.76 23.73 -11.61
C SER A 37 3.02 24.73 -12.51
N THR A 38 3.03 26.00 -12.10
CA THR A 38 2.84 27.20 -12.95
C THR A 38 1.77 27.16 -14.05
N GLY A 39 0.59 27.70 -13.75
CA GLY A 39 -0.17 28.53 -14.71
C GLY A 39 -1.02 27.83 -15.79
N THR A 40 -0.79 26.56 -16.14
CA THR A 40 -1.64 25.83 -17.10
C THR A 40 -2.48 24.75 -16.43
N LYS A 41 -3.80 24.90 -16.50
CA LYS A 41 -4.77 23.85 -16.13
C LYS A 41 -4.71 22.68 -17.12
N SER A 42 -3.74 21.79 -16.94
CA SER A 42 -3.85 20.46 -17.54
C SER A 42 -5.06 19.75 -16.92
N PRO A 43 -6.02 19.23 -17.71
CA PRO A 43 -7.05 18.35 -17.17
C PRO A 43 -6.38 17.11 -16.57
N ALA A 44 -7.06 16.46 -15.61
CA ALA A 44 -6.63 15.15 -15.10
C ALA A 44 -6.46 14.19 -16.30
N ALA A 45 -5.23 13.79 -16.58
CA ALA A 45 -4.89 13.10 -17.83
C ALA A 45 -5.55 11.71 -17.98
N TYR A 46 -5.98 11.15 -16.86
CA TYR A 46 -6.72 9.89 -16.74
C TYR A 46 -7.53 9.89 -15.43
N LYS A 47 -8.43 8.92 -15.29
CA LYS A 47 -9.21 8.66 -14.07
C LYS A 47 -8.82 7.28 -13.54
N ILE A 48 -8.72 7.13 -12.23
CA ILE A 48 -8.47 5.85 -11.56
C ILE A 48 -9.81 5.35 -11.02
N THR A 49 -10.34 4.27 -11.59
CA THR A 49 -11.54 3.60 -11.05
C THR A 49 -11.11 2.48 -10.10
N LEU A 50 -11.71 2.43 -8.91
CA LEU A 50 -11.41 1.45 -7.88
C LEU A 50 -12.47 0.36 -7.84
N ILE A 51 -12.03 -0.90 -7.91
CA ILE A 51 -12.91 -2.08 -7.79
C ILE A 51 -12.60 -2.72 -6.43
N VAL A 52 -13.27 -2.24 -5.38
CA VAL A 52 -13.09 -2.76 -4.02
C VAL A 52 -13.87 -4.06 -3.85
N HIS A 53 -13.19 -5.12 -3.40
CA HIS A 53 -13.86 -6.38 -3.07
C HIS A 53 -14.88 -6.16 -1.94
N PRO A 54 -16.14 -6.64 -2.03
CA PRO A 54 -17.24 -6.21 -1.15
C PRO A 54 -17.18 -6.74 0.29
N SER A 55 -16.18 -7.53 0.65
CA SER A 55 -15.98 -8.04 2.01
C SER A 55 -14.50 -8.24 2.35
N ALA A 56 -14.19 -8.32 3.65
CA ALA A 56 -12.86 -8.71 4.11
C ALA A 56 -12.52 -10.13 3.61
N VAL A 57 -11.45 -10.28 2.84
CA VAL A 57 -10.92 -11.59 2.45
C VAL A 57 -10.57 -12.38 3.72
N ARG A 58 -11.05 -13.62 3.83
CA ARG A 58 -10.76 -14.50 4.98
C ARG A 58 -9.26 -14.72 5.08
N VAL A 59 -8.75 -14.70 6.32
CA VAL A 59 -7.34 -14.94 6.63
C VAL A 59 -7.04 -16.45 6.53
N SER A 60 -7.16 -16.99 5.30
CA SER A 60 -7.05 -18.43 4.95
C SER A 60 -6.33 -18.62 3.61
N TYR A 61 -5.36 -19.53 3.54
CA TYR A 61 -4.58 -19.80 2.33
C TYR A 61 -5.46 -20.34 1.20
N SER A 62 -6.42 -21.21 1.55
CA SER A 62 -7.39 -21.77 0.61
C SER A 62 -8.32 -20.71 0.02
N THR A 63 -8.68 -19.69 0.82
CA THR A 63 -9.49 -18.57 0.35
C THR A 63 -8.68 -17.70 -0.60
N VAL A 64 -7.43 -17.38 -0.29
CA VAL A 64 -6.59 -16.53 -1.14
C VAL A 64 -6.28 -17.24 -2.47
N SER A 65 -5.90 -18.53 -2.45
CA SER A 65 -5.53 -19.31 -3.65
C SER A 65 -6.68 -19.60 -4.62
N THR A 66 -7.92 -19.30 -4.22
CA THR A 66 -9.14 -19.42 -5.04
C THR A 66 -9.70 -18.06 -5.41
N THR A 67 -9.80 -17.14 -4.44
CA THR A 67 -10.39 -15.81 -4.62
C THR A 67 -9.53 -14.93 -5.52
N VAL A 68 -8.20 -14.89 -5.33
CA VAL A 68 -7.33 -13.99 -6.11
C VAL A 68 -7.32 -14.37 -7.60
N PRO A 69 -7.11 -15.63 -8.01
CA PRO A 69 -7.21 -16.01 -9.43
C PRO A 69 -8.60 -15.74 -10.04
N ALA A 70 -9.68 -15.96 -9.27
CA ALA A 70 -11.03 -15.68 -9.74
C ALA A 70 -11.26 -14.18 -9.99
N LEU A 71 -10.87 -13.31 -9.05
CA LEU A 71 -10.99 -11.86 -9.20
C LEU A 71 -10.16 -11.34 -10.40
N LEU A 72 -8.93 -11.82 -10.57
CA LEU A 72 -8.11 -11.46 -11.72
C LEU A 72 -8.75 -11.88 -13.05
N SER A 73 -9.35 -13.08 -13.11
CA SER A 73 -9.99 -13.58 -14.32
C SER A 73 -11.36 -12.95 -14.63
N THR A 74 -12.08 -12.46 -13.62
CA THR A 74 -13.43 -11.90 -13.78
C THR A 74 -13.44 -10.39 -13.94
N LEU A 75 -12.54 -9.68 -13.25
CA LEU A 75 -12.49 -8.22 -13.26
C LEU A 75 -11.46 -7.66 -14.26
N ASP A 76 -10.51 -8.48 -14.70
CA ASP A 76 -9.37 -8.12 -15.55
C ASP A 76 -8.74 -6.73 -15.24
N PRO A 77 -8.37 -6.46 -13.97
CA PRO A 77 -7.93 -5.13 -13.56
C PRO A 77 -6.58 -4.79 -14.18
N ASP A 78 -6.25 -3.50 -14.32
CA ASP A 78 -4.90 -3.09 -14.74
C ASP A 78 -3.88 -3.17 -13.61
N PHE A 79 -4.28 -2.82 -12.39
CA PHE A 79 -3.43 -2.82 -11.20
C PHE A 79 -4.10 -3.58 -10.06
N VAL A 80 -3.31 -4.25 -9.23
CA VAL A 80 -3.78 -4.99 -8.06
C VAL A 80 -3.17 -4.37 -6.81
N LEU A 81 -4.00 -3.89 -5.88
CA LEU A 81 -3.55 -3.44 -4.56
C LEU A 81 -4.19 -4.30 -3.48
N HIS A 82 -3.36 -5.02 -2.73
CA HIS A 82 -3.75 -5.68 -1.49
C HIS A 82 -3.51 -4.74 -0.31
N ILE A 83 -4.35 -4.81 0.72
CA ILE A 83 -4.14 -4.08 1.98
C ILE A 83 -4.23 -5.08 3.15
N GLY A 84 -3.19 -5.13 3.96
CA GLY A 84 -3.10 -6.04 5.12
C GLY A 84 -2.57 -5.33 6.36
N MET A 85 -2.92 -5.82 7.54
CA MET A 85 -2.42 -5.28 8.81
C MET A 85 -1.09 -5.93 9.20
N ALA A 86 -0.08 -5.10 9.47
CA ALA A 86 1.15 -5.49 10.15
C ALA A 86 1.17 -4.92 11.57
N GLY A 87 0.55 -5.61 12.53
CA GLY A 87 0.34 -5.11 13.89
C GLY A 87 1.60 -4.74 14.68
N GLY A 88 2.78 -5.21 14.26
CA GLY A 88 4.07 -4.84 14.85
C GLY A 88 4.79 -3.67 14.17
N ARG A 89 4.21 -3.04 13.14
CA ARG A 89 4.77 -1.86 12.46
C ARG A 89 4.14 -0.57 12.97
N ASP A 90 4.96 0.46 13.11
CA ASP A 90 4.56 1.81 13.51
C ASP A 90 4.41 2.78 12.31
N CYS A 91 4.44 2.24 11.09
CA CYS A 91 4.41 2.98 9.83
C CYS A 91 3.65 2.20 8.76
N TYR A 92 3.12 2.91 7.77
CA TYR A 92 2.57 2.31 6.55
C TYR A 92 3.73 1.87 5.64
N SER A 93 3.54 0.81 4.85
CA SER A 93 4.61 0.35 3.95
C SER A 93 4.12 -0.41 2.73
N LEU A 94 4.71 -0.11 1.57
CA LEU A 94 4.54 -0.88 0.33
C LEU A 94 5.61 -1.96 0.23
N GLU A 95 5.19 -3.18 -0.07
CA GLU A 95 6.10 -4.33 -0.26
C GLU A 95 6.62 -4.41 -1.70
N THR A 96 7.93 -4.57 -1.88
CA THR A 96 8.60 -4.56 -3.19
C THR A 96 8.86 -5.95 -3.78
N ARG A 97 8.75 -7.00 -2.97
CA ARG A 97 8.91 -8.40 -3.41
C ARG A 97 8.11 -9.36 -2.54
N ALA A 98 7.86 -10.55 -3.08
CA ALA A 98 7.31 -11.68 -2.35
C ALA A 98 8.07 -12.97 -2.67
N HIS A 99 8.07 -13.91 -1.73
CA HIS A 99 8.76 -15.19 -1.84
C HIS A 99 7.77 -16.35 -2.03
N ARG A 100 8.14 -17.37 -2.80
CA ARG A 100 7.28 -18.52 -3.13
C ARG A 100 7.04 -19.45 -1.95
N ASP A 101 7.99 -19.54 -1.02
CA ASP A 101 8.08 -20.63 -0.05
C ASP A 101 8.23 -20.16 1.40
N ASN A 102 7.90 -21.08 2.32
CA ASN A 102 7.99 -21.01 3.78
C ASN A 102 6.79 -20.39 4.50
N TYR A 103 5.61 -20.56 3.94
CA TYR A 103 4.32 -20.21 4.51
C TYR A 103 3.87 -21.17 5.62
N ARG A 104 4.70 -21.32 6.67
CA ARG A 104 4.51 -22.31 7.76
C ARG A 104 3.58 -21.84 8.87
N ILE A 105 3.26 -20.54 8.94
CA ILE A 105 2.35 -19.99 9.94
C ILE A 105 0.92 -20.43 9.60
N LYS A 106 0.28 -21.12 10.54
CA LYS A 106 -1.11 -21.58 10.42
C LYS A 106 -2.10 -20.42 10.33
N ASP A 107 -3.11 -20.59 9.48
CA ASP A 107 -4.17 -19.63 9.22
C ASP A 107 -5.40 -19.84 10.14
N VAL A 108 -6.56 -19.23 9.85
CA VAL A 108 -7.80 -19.40 10.64
C VAL A 108 -8.44 -20.79 10.50
N ASP A 109 -8.01 -21.59 9.52
CA ASP A 109 -8.51 -22.93 9.20
C ASP A 109 -7.50 -24.03 9.59
N ASP A 110 -6.46 -23.68 10.36
CA ASP A 110 -5.30 -24.52 10.74
C ASP A 110 -4.50 -25.08 9.53
N ALA A 111 -4.62 -24.43 8.38
CA ALA A 111 -3.87 -24.74 7.17
C ALA A 111 -2.58 -23.92 7.07
N ASP A 112 -1.60 -24.45 6.33
CA ASP A 112 -0.39 -23.73 5.91
C ASP A 112 -0.35 -23.59 4.38
N GLY A 113 0.53 -22.75 3.86
CA GLY A 113 0.55 -22.43 2.43
C GLY A 113 1.11 -23.52 1.51
N LEU A 114 1.60 -24.65 2.06
CA LEU A 114 2.28 -25.69 1.29
C LEU A 114 1.39 -26.30 0.20
N THR A 115 0.20 -26.75 0.60
CA THR A 115 -0.76 -27.43 -0.29
C THR A 115 -1.60 -26.46 -1.10
N CYS A 116 -1.87 -25.27 -0.59
CA CYS A 116 -2.66 -24.25 -1.28
C CYS A 116 -1.88 -23.52 -2.39
N GLY A 117 -0.55 -23.35 -2.23
CA GLY A 117 0.26 -22.49 -3.09
C GLY A 117 1.64 -23.07 -3.44
N GLU A 118 2.49 -23.33 -2.45
CA GLU A 118 3.92 -23.68 -2.68
C GLU A 118 4.08 -24.84 -3.68
N GLN A 119 3.32 -25.94 -3.50
CA GLN A 119 3.38 -27.11 -4.38
C GLN A 119 2.92 -26.81 -5.82
N ARG A 120 1.93 -25.94 -6.00
CA ARG A 120 1.42 -25.54 -7.32
C ARG A 120 2.45 -24.66 -8.03
N TRP A 121 2.91 -23.60 -7.37
CA TRP A 121 3.89 -22.66 -7.94
C TRP A 121 5.22 -23.35 -8.30
N ARG A 122 5.67 -24.34 -7.51
CA ARG A 122 6.83 -25.19 -7.87
C ARG A 122 6.57 -26.03 -9.13
N ARG A 123 5.39 -26.65 -9.25
CA ARG A 123 5.00 -27.44 -10.44
C ARG A 123 4.90 -26.57 -11.71
N GLU A 124 4.46 -25.33 -11.55
CA GLU A 124 4.37 -24.30 -12.59
C GLU A 124 5.73 -23.62 -12.88
N ASN A 125 6.80 -24.01 -12.17
CA ASN A 125 8.15 -23.44 -12.26
C ASN A 125 8.20 -21.92 -12.02
N VAL A 126 7.31 -21.39 -11.17
CA VAL A 126 7.32 -19.98 -10.75
C VAL A 126 8.59 -19.71 -9.92
N PRO A 127 9.30 -18.59 -10.14
CA PRO A 127 10.53 -18.23 -9.43
C PRO A 127 10.35 -18.18 -7.90
N ASP A 128 11.44 -18.46 -7.19
CA ASP A 128 11.48 -18.45 -5.71
C ASP A 128 11.17 -17.06 -5.12
N VAL A 129 11.42 -15.99 -5.88
CA VAL A 129 11.14 -14.60 -5.53
C VAL A 129 10.56 -13.89 -6.75
N LEU A 130 9.49 -13.13 -6.55
CA LEU A 130 8.91 -12.22 -7.54
C LEU A 130 8.95 -10.80 -7.01
N TYR A 131 9.22 -9.85 -7.91
CA TYR A 131 9.34 -8.42 -7.61
C TYR A 131 8.15 -7.66 -8.20
N VAL A 132 7.85 -6.51 -7.61
CA VAL A 132 6.97 -5.52 -8.23
C VAL A 132 7.61 -4.93 -9.49
N GLY A 133 6.79 -4.36 -10.38
CA GLY A 133 7.24 -3.75 -11.63
C GLY A 133 7.28 -2.21 -11.62
N TRP A 134 6.73 -1.58 -10.59
CA TRP A 134 6.66 -0.12 -10.49
C TRP A 134 7.98 0.48 -9.99
N GLU A 135 8.29 1.72 -10.37
CA GLU A 135 9.57 2.36 -10.02
C GLU A 135 9.57 2.75 -8.53
N GLU A 136 10.30 1.99 -7.73
CA GLU A 136 10.38 2.12 -6.27
C GLU A 136 10.64 3.56 -5.80
N GLY A 137 11.58 4.26 -6.43
CA GLY A 137 11.99 5.61 -6.04
C GLY A 137 10.90 6.67 -6.28
N ASP A 138 10.36 6.71 -7.50
CA ASP A 138 9.29 7.65 -7.87
C ASP A 138 7.98 7.35 -7.15
N VAL A 139 7.62 6.08 -6.93
CA VAL A 139 6.46 5.71 -6.10
C VAL A 139 6.64 6.21 -4.67
N LEU A 140 7.78 5.94 -4.01
CA LEU A 140 8.01 6.40 -2.64
C LEU A 140 7.95 7.93 -2.55
N ARG A 141 8.66 8.62 -3.45
CA ARG A 141 8.70 10.10 -3.50
C ARG A 141 7.29 10.69 -3.66
N ARG A 142 6.50 10.21 -4.64
CA ARG A 142 5.12 10.67 -4.85
C ARG A 142 4.22 10.38 -3.66
N TRP A 143 4.42 9.24 -3.01
CA TRP A 143 3.60 8.83 -1.87
C TRP A 143 3.91 9.67 -0.64
N GLU A 144 5.19 9.97 -0.36
CA GLU A 144 5.61 10.89 0.70
C GLU A 144 5.10 12.32 0.45
N GLU A 145 5.26 12.86 -0.76
CA GLU A 145 4.69 14.16 -1.15
C GLU A 145 3.17 14.19 -1.00
N GLY A 146 2.51 13.10 -1.41
CA GLY A 146 1.07 12.89 -1.33
C GLY A 146 0.55 12.91 0.11
N VAL A 147 1.14 12.10 0.97
CA VAL A 147 0.77 11.99 2.38
C VAL A 147 1.03 13.29 3.13
N ASN A 148 2.18 13.94 2.91
CA ASN A 148 2.47 15.23 3.55
C ASN A 148 1.44 16.30 3.19
N ARG A 149 1.05 16.39 1.91
CA ARG A 149 -0.01 17.30 1.45
C ARG A 149 -1.38 16.93 2.05
N GLY A 150 -1.78 15.66 1.98
CA GLY A 150 -3.06 15.19 2.49
C GLY A 150 -3.23 15.35 4.00
N LEU A 151 -2.14 15.22 4.77
CA LEU A 151 -2.12 15.52 6.20
C LEU A 151 -2.33 17.01 6.49
N ALA A 152 -1.76 17.90 5.69
CA ALA A 152 -1.95 19.35 5.83
C ALA A 152 -3.38 19.77 5.42
N GLU A 153 -3.85 19.32 4.25
CA GLU A 153 -5.19 19.65 3.72
C GLU A 153 -6.33 19.16 4.61
N ARG A 154 -6.21 17.95 5.18
CA ARG A 154 -7.21 17.38 6.10
C ARG A 154 -7.01 17.82 7.56
N GLY A 155 -6.07 18.73 7.83
CA GLY A 155 -5.85 19.33 9.15
C GLY A 155 -5.22 18.41 10.22
N PHE A 156 -4.70 17.24 9.84
CA PHE A 156 -4.07 16.29 10.77
C PHE A 156 -2.79 16.83 11.43
N LEU A 157 -2.13 17.80 10.81
CA LEU A 157 -0.95 18.50 11.36
C LEU A 157 -1.34 19.75 12.18
N GLY A 158 -2.64 19.98 12.40
CA GLY A 158 -3.17 21.24 12.89
C GLY A 158 -3.17 22.33 11.82
N LYS A 159 -3.78 23.49 12.12
CA LYS A 159 -3.45 24.70 11.37
C LYS A 159 -2.01 25.05 11.72
N ALA A 160 -1.15 25.14 10.71
CA ALA A 160 0.06 25.93 10.87
C ALA A 160 -0.39 27.37 11.20
N GLU A 161 -0.08 27.85 12.40
CA GLU A 161 -0.11 29.29 12.66
C GLU A 161 1.00 29.90 11.80
N MET A 162 0.63 30.31 10.59
CA MET A 162 1.42 31.24 9.80
C MET A 162 1.46 32.55 10.59
N ASP A 163 2.58 32.76 11.26
CA ASP A 163 2.90 33.91 12.10
C ASP A 163 2.53 35.22 11.41
N SER A 164 1.39 35.79 11.81
CA SER A 164 0.90 37.07 11.32
C SER A 164 1.68 38.20 11.99
N THR A 165 2.89 38.43 11.50
CA THR A 165 3.73 39.58 11.86
C THR A 165 3.11 40.87 11.31
N GLN A 166 2.09 41.40 12.00
CA GLN A 166 1.63 42.78 11.83
C GLN A 166 1.00 43.39 13.08
N THR A 167 1.89 43.99 13.90
CA THR A 167 1.72 45.33 14.47
C THR A 167 0.39 45.69 15.16
N GLN A 168 0.37 45.65 16.50
CA GLN A 168 -0.19 46.75 17.27
C GLN A 168 0.70 47.14 18.46
N ASN A 169 0.86 48.46 18.63
CA ASN A 169 1.60 49.07 19.72
C ASN A 169 0.79 49.06 21.02
N GLY A 170 1.46 48.91 22.17
CA GLY A 170 1.16 49.78 23.30
C GLY A 170 0.88 49.13 24.66
N ARG A 171 1.72 49.52 25.62
CA ARG A 171 1.42 49.77 27.05
C ARG A 171 1.25 48.57 28.00
N SER A 172 2.30 48.33 28.79
CA SER A 172 2.20 47.86 30.18
C SER A 172 1.48 48.92 31.05
N PRO A 173 0.95 48.53 32.22
CA PRO A 173 1.78 48.67 33.43
C PRO A 173 1.71 47.51 34.44
N GLU A 174 2.82 47.38 35.17
CA GLU A 174 3.09 46.93 36.56
C GLU A 174 2.09 46.08 37.39
N PRO A 175 2.59 45.24 38.32
CA PRO A 175 1.79 44.38 39.20
C PRO A 175 1.46 45.02 40.57
N ASP A 176 0.37 44.58 41.19
CA ASP A 176 0.05 44.89 42.60
C ASP A 176 0.17 43.65 43.51
N ALA A 177 0.54 43.88 44.77
CA ALA A 177 0.88 42.85 45.75
C ALA A 177 0.18 43.04 47.11
N ARG A 178 0.22 42.01 47.98
CA ARG A 178 -0.42 41.88 49.33
C ARG A 178 -1.93 41.56 49.24
N SER A 179 -2.59 40.85 50.17
CA SER A 179 -2.31 40.24 51.50
C SER A 179 -3.39 39.15 51.80
N VAL A 180 -3.45 38.33 52.86
CA VAL A 180 -2.69 38.17 54.14
C VAL A 180 -2.72 36.68 54.61
N LEU A 181 -2.41 36.38 55.88
CA LEU A 181 -2.37 35.05 56.52
C LEU A 181 -3.74 34.38 56.81
N GLY A 182 -3.74 33.05 57.03
CA GLY A 182 -4.81 32.33 57.75
C GLY A 182 -4.65 30.79 57.86
N LEU A 183 -4.05 30.29 58.95
CA LEU A 183 -4.05 28.87 59.39
C LEU A 183 -5.04 28.72 60.58
N PRO A 184 -5.70 27.57 60.84
CA PRO A 184 -5.01 26.37 61.34
C PRO A 184 -5.61 24.98 60.92
N ARG A 185 -4.99 23.91 61.43
CA ARG A 185 -5.25 22.47 61.15
C ARG A 185 -6.40 21.90 62.00
N THR A 186 -7.15 20.94 61.46
CA THR A 186 -7.77 19.82 62.20
C THR A 186 -7.68 18.51 61.39
N HIS A 187 -7.80 17.35 62.06
CA HIS A 187 -7.63 16.02 61.46
C HIS A 187 -8.96 15.37 61.04
N GLY A 188 -8.92 14.52 60.01
CA GLY A 188 -9.98 13.57 59.65
C GLY A 188 -9.51 12.55 58.61
N HIS A 189 -9.59 11.26 58.92
CA HIS A 189 -9.31 10.16 57.98
C HIS A 189 -10.54 9.83 57.12
N GLY A 190 -10.34 9.60 55.82
CA GLY A 190 -11.35 9.04 54.91
C GLY A 190 -10.83 8.98 53.46
N PRO A 191 -10.81 7.81 52.80
CA PRO A 191 -10.21 7.67 51.47
C PRO A 191 -11.20 7.85 50.30
N VAL A 192 -10.65 7.77 49.08
CA VAL A 192 -11.29 7.71 47.74
C VAL A 192 -12.15 8.90 47.29
N HIS A 193 -11.51 9.87 46.63
CA HIS A 193 -12.12 10.62 45.54
C HIS A 193 -11.17 10.69 44.35
N LEU A 194 -11.65 10.34 43.15
CA LEU A 194 -10.91 10.55 41.90
C LEU A 194 -10.79 12.06 41.65
N MET A 195 -9.58 12.58 41.47
CA MET A 195 -9.40 13.82 40.72
C MET A 195 -8.31 13.64 39.67
N TRP A 196 -8.68 13.92 38.43
CA TRP A 196 -7.76 14.04 37.32
C TRP A 196 -6.80 15.21 37.59
N GLY A 197 -5.53 14.90 37.86
CA GLY A 197 -4.48 15.90 37.81
C GLY A 197 -4.24 16.32 36.37
N THR A 198 -4.62 17.55 36.01
CA THR A 198 -4.25 18.21 34.76
C THR A 198 -2.75 18.51 34.74
N SER A 199 -1.95 17.48 34.48
CA SER A 199 -0.50 17.62 34.33
C SER A 199 -0.18 18.08 32.92
N ASN A 200 -0.09 19.41 32.72
CA ASN A 200 0.44 20.02 31.51
C ASN A 200 1.96 19.82 31.41
N VAL A 201 2.37 18.57 31.18
CA VAL A 201 3.71 18.21 30.73
C VAL A 201 3.56 17.81 29.27
N PRO A 202 4.27 18.44 28.31
CA PRO A 202 4.26 17.97 26.94
C PRO A 202 4.88 16.56 26.94
N ALA A 203 4.04 15.54 26.73
CA ALA A 203 4.50 14.17 26.65
C ALA A 203 5.60 14.09 25.57
N SER A 204 6.79 13.63 25.96
CA SER A 204 7.84 13.29 25.01
C SER A 204 7.33 12.12 24.18
N ALA A 205 6.70 12.44 23.04
CA ALA A 205 6.02 11.48 22.21
C ALA A 205 6.97 10.33 21.86
N THR A 206 6.50 9.09 21.97
CA THR A 206 7.33 7.97 21.55
C THR A 206 7.55 8.07 20.04
N LYS A 207 8.62 7.45 19.53
CA LYS A 207 8.88 7.39 18.08
C LYS A 207 7.66 6.84 17.31
N ALA A 208 6.93 5.88 17.90
CA ALA A 208 5.70 5.35 17.33
C ALA A 208 4.55 6.37 17.31
N ASP A 209 4.39 7.20 18.34
CA ASP A 209 3.41 8.30 18.35
C ASP A 209 3.75 9.43 17.36
N GLU A 210 5.04 9.67 17.14
CA GLU A 210 5.50 10.57 16.09
C GLU A 210 5.22 9.99 14.69
N HIS A 211 5.57 8.72 14.44
CA HIS A 211 5.27 8.05 13.18
C HIS A 211 3.76 7.99 12.89
N ARG A 212 2.93 7.77 13.92
CA ARG A 212 1.47 7.79 13.84
C ARG A 212 0.89 9.14 13.46
N ARG A 213 1.39 10.23 14.06
CA ARG A 213 0.97 11.60 13.73
C ARG A 213 1.44 12.03 12.34
N LYS A 214 2.66 11.68 11.95
CA LYS A 214 3.25 11.97 10.63
C LYS A 214 2.82 11.01 9.52
N ALA A 215 2.01 10.00 9.83
CA ALA A 215 1.58 8.93 8.92
C ALA A 215 2.75 8.31 8.11
N VAL A 216 3.89 8.05 8.77
CA VAL A 216 5.14 7.67 8.08
C VAL A 216 4.91 6.50 7.12
N VAL A 217 5.37 6.68 5.88
CA VAL A 217 5.35 5.70 4.80
C VAL A 217 6.77 5.21 4.51
N LYS A 218 6.91 3.99 3.95
CA LYS A 218 8.20 3.46 3.49
C LYS A 218 8.03 2.32 2.49
N LEU A 219 9.13 1.91 1.86
CA LEU A 219 9.20 0.62 1.18
C LEU A 219 9.65 -0.49 2.14
N SER A 220 9.28 -1.73 1.83
CA SER A 220 9.60 -2.94 2.58
C SER A 220 9.94 -4.08 1.63
N ALA A 221 10.95 -4.87 1.95
CA ALA A 221 11.42 -6.00 1.14
C ALA A 221 11.09 -7.36 1.78
N ASP A 222 10.19 -7.38 2.76
CA ASP A 222 9.73 -8.58 3.46
C ASP A 222 8.31 -8.39 4.01
N ALA A 223 7.37 -9.16 3.46
CA ALA A 223 5.96 -9.16 3.86
C ALA A 223 5.62 -10.25 4.90
N GLY A 224 6.61 -10.99 5.40
CA GLY A 224 6.52 -11.74 6.66
C GLY A 224 6.02 -13.20 6.57
N ARG A 225 6.16 -13.89 5.44
CA ARG A 225 5.88 -15.34 5.25
C ARG A 225 4.54 -15.83 5.81
N PHE A 226 3.53 -14.99 5.68
CA PHE A 226 2.14 -15.30 6.01
C PHE A 226 1.22 -14.79 4.89
N LEU A 227 -0.09 -14.76 5.13
CA LEU A 227 -1.09 -14.48 4.11
C LEU A 227 -0.97 -13.14 3.38
N CYS A 228 -0.33 -12.15 3.99
CA CYS A 228 -0.03 -10.88 3.32
C CYS A 228 0.92 -11.09 2.14
N GLU A 229 2.08 -11.71 2.40
CA GLU A 229 3.03 -12.07 1.34
C GLU A 229 2.46 -13.10 0.37
N TYR A 230 1.67 -14.06 0.86
CA TYR A 230 1.04 -15.09 0.04
C TYR A 230 0.09 -14.50 -1.01
N ALA A 231 -0.72 -13.49 -0.64
CA ALA A 231 -1.63 -12.81 -1.56
C ALA A 231 -0.87 -11.95 -2.61
N LEU A 232 0.22 -11.30 -2.18
CA LEU A 232 1.14 -10.60 -3.08
C LEU A 232 1.79 -11.57 -4.07
N PHE A 233 2.34 -12.69 -3.58
CA PHE A 233 2.97 -13.72 -4.41
C PHE A 233 1.98 -14.37 -5.36
N GLU A 234 0.76 -14.70 -4.91
CA GLU A 234 -0.28 -15.28 -5.76
C GLU A 234 -0.58 -14.36 -6.95
N SER A 235 -0.75 -13.06 -6.69
CA SER A 235 -1.04 -12.07 -7.73
C SER A 235 0.13 -11.84 -8.68
N LEU A 236 1.35 -11.73 -8.15
CA LEU A 236 2.58 -11.61 -8.95
C LEU A 236 2.81 -12.86 -9.80
N SER A 237 2.62 -14.05 -9.23
CA SER A 237 2.77 -15.33 -9.94
C SER A 237 1.78 -15.43 -11.09
N ARG A 238 0.55 -14.95 -10.91
CA ARG A 238 -0.43 -14.98 -11.98
C ARG A 238 -0.05 -14.07 -13.13
N ARG A 239 0.34 -12.82 -12.85
CA ARG A 239 0.86 -11.90 -13.88
C ARG A 239 2.09 -12.45 -14.60
N TRP A 240 2.99 -13.12 -13.87
CA TRP A 240 4.17 -13.75 -14.43
C TRP A 240 3.83 -14.94 -15.36
N LEU A 241 2.87 -15.79 -14.96
CA LEU A 241 2.38 -16.89 -15.79
C LEU A 241 1.65 -16.38 -17.03
N ASP A 242 0.81 -15.34 -16.90
CA ASP A 242 0.10 -14.73 -18.03
C ASP A 242 1.11 -14.13 -19.04
N ALA A 243 2.16 -13.45 -18.56
CA ALA A 243 3.23 -12.89 -19.40
C ALA A 243 4.10 -13.98 -20.07
N ARG A 244 4.37 -15.09 -19.39
CA ARG A 244 5.11 -16.22 -19.97
C ARG A 244 4.31 -16.99 -21.02
N GLY A 245 3.02 -17.23 -20.77
CA GLY A 245 2.14 -17.87 -21.76
C GLY A 245 2.09 -17.05 -23.06
N ALA A 246 2.09 -15.72 -22.94
CA ALA A 246 2.19 -14.82 -24.08
C ALA A 246 3.52 -14.89 -24.84
N GLU A 247 4.67 -15.06 -24.17
CA GLU A 247 5.97 -15.29 -24.83
C GLU A 247 5.96 -16.64 -25.58
N GLU A 248 5.43 -17.71 -24.97
CA GLU A 248 5.35 -19.05 -25.57
C GLU A 248 4.37 -19.13 -26.76
N ASP A 249 3.26 -18.39 -26.72
CA ASP A 249 2.33 -18.25 -27.85
C ASP A 249 2.93 -17.39 -28.99
N GLN A 250 3.74 -16.38 -28.67
CA GLN A 250 4.47 -15.58 -29.66
C GLN A 250 5.55 -16.40 -30.37
N ASP A 251 6.36 -17.19 -29.67
CA ASP A 251 7.39 -18.05 -30.27
C ASP A 251 6.79 -19.16 -31.16
N ARG A 252 5.59 -19.64 -30.84
CA ARG A 252 4.86 -20.61 -31.69
C ARG A 252 4.24 -19.99 -32.94
N SER A 253 3.80 -18.73 -32.86
CA SER A 253 3.07 -18.06 -33.94
C SER A 253 3.82 -17.97 -35.28
N PRO A 254 5.13 -17.66 -35.40
CA PRO A 254 5.81 -17.61 -36.69
C PRO A 254 5.91 -18.99 -37.37
N ALA A 255 6.14 -20.06 -36.60
CA ALA A 255 6.17 -21.43 -37.13
C ALA A 255 4.80 -21.89 -37.68
N VAL A 256 3.70 -21.38 -37.10
CA VAL A 256 2.34 -21.62 -37.61
C VAL A 256 2.01 -20.69 -38.79
N ALA A 257 2.52 -19.46 -38.80
CA ALA A 257 2.31 -18.49 -39.87
C ALA A 257 3.00 -18.88 -41.19
N GLU A 258 4.23 -19.43 -41.16
CA GLU A 258 4.89 -19.97 -42.35
C GLU A 258 4.15 -21.17 -42.94
N ALA A 259 3.55 -22.02 -42.09
CA ALA A 259 2.68 -23.11 -42.52
C ALA A 259 1.32 -22.64 -43.08
N ALA A 260 0.95 -21.37 -42.84
CA ALA A 260 -0.36 -20.78 -43.15
C ALA A 260 -0.31 -19.69 -44.24
N MET A 261 0.69 -19.71 -45.13
CA MET A 261 0.90 -18.74 -46.25
C MET A 261 -0.20 -18.72 -47.35
N GLY A 262 -1.44 -19.04 -47.01
CA GLY A 262 -2.66 -18.83 -47.81
C GLY A 262 -3.89 -18.45 -46.97
N ALA A 263 -3.70 -17.98 -45.73
CA ALA A 263 -4.79 -17.83 -44.76
C ALA A 263 -5.68 -16.59 -44.95
N SER A 264 -6.93 -16.71 -44.48
CA SER A 264 -8.01 -15.74 -44.63
C SER A 264 -8.04 -14.66 -43.52
N ALA A 265 -8.93 -13.68 -43.68
CA ALA A 265 -9.09 -12.55 -42.74
C ALA A 265 -9.35 -12.96 -41.27
N SER A 266 -9.94 -14.13 -41.01
CA SER A 266 -10.17 -14.62 -39.63
C SER A 266 -8.87 -15.04 -38.93
N ALA A 267 -7.87 -15.54 -39.65
CA ALA A 267 -6.56 -15.86 -39.09
C ALA A 267 -5.80 -14.59 -38.67
N SER A 268 -5.89 -13.54 -39.48
CA SER A 268 -5.32 -12.22 -39.18
C SER A 268 -5.94 -11.58 -37.92
N ALA A 269 -7.27 -11.64 -37.78
CA ALA A 269 -7.95 -11.16 -36.58
C ALA A 269 -7.55 -11.92 -35.31
N SER A 270 -7.41 -13.26 -35.40
CA SER A 270 -6.96 -14.11 -34.29
C SER A 270 -5.53 -13.76 -33.85
N ALA A 271 -4.60 -13.64 -34.81
CA ALA A 271 -3.20 -13.26 -34.54
C ALA A 271 -3.09 -11.88 -33.88
N SER A 272 -3.90 -10.90 -34.33
CA SER A 272 -3.96 -9.56 -33.72
C SER A 272 -4.43 -9.61 -32.26
N ALA A 273 -5.47 -10.39 -31.95
CA ALA A 273 -5.95 -10.58 -30.58
C ALA A 273 -4.92 -11.26 -29.67
N ILE A 274 -4.18 -12.26 -30.17
CA ILE A 274 -3.09 -12.91 -29.43
C ILE A 274 -1.95 -11.91 -29.14
N ALA A 275 -1.56 -11.11 -30.13
CA ALA A 275 -0.53 -10.08 -29.96
C ALA A 275 -0.93 -9.03 -28.92
N GLN A 276 -2.16 -8.50 -29.00
CA GLN A 276 -2.70 -7.55 -28.02
C GLN A 276 -2.75 -8.14 -26.60
N ARG A 277 -3.19 -9.40 -26.46
CA ARG A 277 -3.20 -10.09 -25.17
C ARG A 277 -1.81 -10.23 -24.58
N GLY A 278 -0.82 -10.54 -25.43
CA GLY A 278 0.58 -10.64 -24.99
C GLY A 278 1.19 -9.30 -24.60
N GLU A 279 0.88 -8.23 -25.33
CA GLU A 279 1.29 -6.87 -24.95
C GLU A 279 0.69 -6.47 -23.60
N LEU A 280 -0.61 -6.70 -23.38
CA LEU A 280 -1.27 -6.44 -22.09
C LEU A 280 -0.70 -7.29 -20.95
N ALA A 281 -0.38 -8.56 -21.19
CA ALA A 281 0.22 -9.43 -20.17
C ALA A 281 1.61 -8.94 -19.73
N ARG A 282 2.43 -8.48 -20.69
CA ARG A 282 3.73 -7.83 -20.41
C ARG A 282 3.57 -6.48 -19.72
N GLU A 283 2.57 -5.68 -20.12
CA GLU A 283 2.30 -4.35 -19.57
C GLU A 283 1.81 -4.41 -18.11
N ARG A 284 1.06 -5.46 -17.76
CA ARG A 284 0.56 -5.71 -16.39
C ARG A 284 1.53 -6.53 -15.53
N LEU A 285 2.69 -6.91 -16.06
CA LEU A 285 3.71 -7.65 -15.32
C LEU A 285 4.27 -6.78 -14.17
N GLY A 286 4.09 -7.25 -12.94
CA GLY A 286 4.50 -6.51 -11.75
C GLY A 286 3.59 -5.32 -11.37
N LYS A 287 2.44 -5.11 -12.03
CA LYS A 287 1.37 -4.18 -11.58
C LYS A 287 0.59 -4.72 -10.39
N VAL A 288 1.31 -5.05 -9.34
CA VAL A 288 0.80 -5.57 -8.06
C VAL A 288 1.51 -4.83 -6.95
N ALA A 289 0.77 -4.47 -5.90
CA ALA A 289 1.30 -3.88 -4.69
C ALA A 289 0.63 -4.50 -3.46
N PHE A 290 1.35 -4.50 -2.33
CA PHE A 290 0.79 -4.83 -1.03
C PHE A 290 1.08 -3.67 -0.07
N LEU A 291 0.03 -3.04 0.45
CA LEU A 291 0.10 -2.01 1.48
C LEU A 291 -0.10 -2.64 2.85
N HIS A 292 0.98 -2.73 3.62
CA HIS A 292 0.91 -2.99 5.04
C HIS A 292 0.52 -1.73 5.80
N VAL A 293 -0.54 -1.83 6.61
CA VAL A 293 -1.02 -0.78 7.53
C VAL A 293 -0.70 -1.16 8.98
N PRO A 294 -0.41 -0.20 9.87
CA PRO A 294 -0.29 -0.44 11.31
C PRO A 294 -1.55 -1.04 11.93
N GLY A 295 -1.42 -1.65 13.11
CA GLY A 295 -2.55 -2.21 13.88
C GLY A 295 -3.46 -1.18 14.56
N TRP A 296 -3.48 0.08 14.11
CA TRP A 296 -4.27 1.14 14.72
C TRP A 296 -5.71 1.15 14.20
N THR A 297 -6.68 1.25 15.11
CA THR A 297 -8.11 1.05 14.82
C THR A 297 -9.00 2.20 15.28
N GLY A 298 -8.42 3.29 15.79
CA GLY A 298 -9.18 4.50 16.13
C GLY A 298 -9.75 5.17 14.88
N VAL A 299 -10.89 5.86 15.00
CA VAL A 299 -11.57 6.50 13.86
C VAL A 299 -10.65 7.45 13.09
N GLU A 300 -9.84 8.24 13.78
CA GLU A 300 -8.82 9.09 13.16
C GLU A 300 -7.73 8.30 12.44
N ASP A 301 -7.33 7.13 12.96
CA ASP A 301 -6.31 6.28 12.34
C ASP A 301 -6.84 5.59 11.08
N ILE A 302 -8.12 5.22 11.05
CA ILE A 302 -8.78 4.73 9.85
C ILE A 302 -8.89 5.85 8.81
N ASN A 303 -9.35 7.05 9.20
CA ASN A 303 -9.42 8.21 8.29
C ASN A 303 -8.04 8.59 7.72
N ARG A 304 -6.99 8.52 8.55
CA ARG A 304 -5.59 8.71 8.13
C ARG A 304 -5.14 7.57 7.20
N GLY A 305 -5.48 6.33 7.51
CA GLY A 305 -5.18 5.16 6.70
C GLY A 305 -5.85 5.16 5.32
N VAL A 306 -7.09 5.65 5.23
CA VAL A 306 -7.80 5.89 3.95
C VAL A 306 -7.03 6.91 3.12
N MET A 307 -6.69 8.07 3.69
CA MET A 307 -5.89 9.10 3.01
C MET A 307 -4.54 8.55 2.51
N VAL A 308 -3.81 7.81 3.36
CA VAL A 308 -2.53 7.20 3.00
C VAL A 308 -2.68 6.16 1.88
N ALA A 309 -3.77 5.39 1.88
CA ALA A 309 -4.06 4.41 0.83
C ALA A 309 -4.46 5.09 -0.49
N GLU A 310 -5.27 6.17 -0.47
CA GLU A 310 -5.55 6.97 -1.67
C GLU A 310 -4.25 7.51 -2.30
N GLU A 311 -3.35 8.08 -1.49
CA GLU A 311 -2.07 8.61 -1.98
C GLU A 311 -1.12 7.50 -2.45
N ALA A 312 -1.17 6.30 -1.85
CA ALA A 312 -0.44 5.13 -2.37
C ALA A 312 -0.93 4.74 -3.76
N ILE A 313 -2.25 4.74 -3.98
CA ILE A 313 -2.86 4.44 -5.29
C ILE A 313 -2.48 5.52 -6.31
N ARG A 314 -2.59 6.81 -5.96
CA ARG A 314 -2.16 7.93 -6.81
C ARG A 314 -0.67 7.83 -7.18
N ALA A 315 0.19 7.46 -6.23
CA ALA A 315 1.62 7.29 -6.45
C ALA A 315 1.95 6.10 -7.37
N LEU A 316 1.35 4.93 -7.13
CA LEU A 316 1.54 3.72 -7.94
C LEU A 316 1.11 3.93 -9.39
N VAL A 317 -0.11 4.44 -9.61
CA VAL A 317 -0.62 4.68 -10.97
C VAL A 317 0.11 5.85 -11.63
N GLY A 318 0.37 6.95 -10.90
CA GLY A 318 1.10 8.10 -11.42
C GLY A 318 2.54 7.78 -11.83
N SER A 319 3.23 6.94 -11.06
CA SER A 319 4.57 6.50 -11.46
C SER A 319 4.55 5.70 -12.76
N TRP A 320 3.53 4.85 -12.95
CA TRP A 320 3.39 4.08 -14.19
C TRP A 320 2.99 4.93 -15.41
N GLU A 321 1.94 5.74 -15.27
CA GLU A 321 1.35 6.50 -16.36
C GLU A 321 2.13 7.78 -16.71
N ASP A 322 2.70 8.47 -15.71
CA ASP A 322 3.45 9.71 -15.94
C ASP A 322 4.97 9.51 -16.01
N GLY A 323 5.52 8.52 -15.29
CA GLY A 323 6.95 8.25 -15.24
C GLY A 323 7.37 7.19 -16.26
N TYR A 324 6.91 5.95 -16.04
CA TYR A 324 7.35 4.77 -16.78
C TYR A 324 6.96 4.81 -18.27
N ARG A 325 5.74 5.24 -18.60
CA ARG A 325 5.31 5.40 -20.01
C ARG A 325 6.00 6.54 -20.76
N ARG A 326 6.42 7.62 -20.08
CA ARG A 326 6.98 8.82 -20.75
C ARG A 326 8.48 8.75 -20.99
N ASN A 327 9.23 8.05 -20.14
CA ASN A 327 10.69 7.90 -20.28
C ASN A 327 11.13 6.78 -21.25
N GLY A 328 10.17 6.17 -21.96
CA GLY A 328 10.40 5.09 -22.91
C GLY A 328 10.39 3.71 -22.27
N ARG A 329 9.98 2.70 -23.05
CA ARG A 329 10.07 1.29 -22.64
C ARG A 329 11.53 0.93 -22.41
N VAL A 330 11.96 0.87 -21.15
CA VAL A 330 13.04 -0.05 -20.78
C VAL A 330 12.48 -1.45 -21.06
N GLU A 331 13.11 -2.19 -21.97
CA GLU A 331 12.73 -3.58 -22.21
C GLU A 331 13.05 -4.41 -20.97
N VAL A 332 12.09 -4.53 -20.07
CA VAL A 332 12.18 -5.48 -18.96
C VAL A 332 11.88 -6.87 -19.54
N ALA A 333 12.85 -7.42 -20.24
CA ALA A 333 12.88 -8.83 -20.58
C ALA A 333 12.67 -9.64 -19.29
N ALA A 334 11.93 -10.74 -19.35
CA ALA A 334 11.60 -11.56 -18.17
C ALA A 334 12.82 -12.03 -17.33
N LYS A 335 14.04 -11.92 -17.90
CA LYS A 335 15.33 -12.21 -17.27
C LYS A 335 15.86 -11.09 -16.35
N ALA A 336 15.42 -9.84 -16.52
CA ALA A 336 15.93 -8.67 -15.79
C ALA A 336 15.40 -8.55 -14.34
N TYR A 337 14.23 -9.14 -14.04
CA TYR A 337 13.57 -9.13 -12.72
C TYR A 337 14.34 -9.84 -11.58
N THR A 338 15.61 -10.20 -11.78
CA THR A 338 16.44 -10.89 -10.77
C THR A 338 17.49 -9.99 -10.12
N LYS A 339 17.65 -8.73 -10.54
CA LYS A 339 18.62 -7.78 -9.96
C LYS A 339 17.99 -6.44 -9.61
N GLN A 340 18.12 -6.09 -8.33
CA GLN A 340 17.56 -4.89 -7.70
C GLN A 340 18.46 -3.67 -7.96
N HIS A 341 17.92 -2.63 -8.61
CA HIS A 341 18.67 -1.38 -8.90
C HIS A 341 18.98 -0.51 -7.66
N SER A 342 18.31 -0.75 -6.52
CA SER A 342 18.54 0.01 -5.28
C SER A 342 19.74 -0.48 -4.45
N GLU A 343 20.33 -1.64 -4.74
CA GLU A 343 21.53 -2.12 -4.02
C GLU A 343 22.82 -1.34 -4.38
N ASP A 344 22.96 -0.89 -5.63
CA ASP A 344 24.20 -0.26 -6.10
C ASP A 344 24.42 1.13 -5.47
N LYS A 345 23.33 1.85 -5.13
CA LYS A 345 23.42 3.10 -4.37
C LYS A 345 23.80 2.88 -2.90
N GLY A 346 23.47 1.71 -2.32
CA GLY A 346 23.82 1.36 -0.94
C GLY A 346 25.29 0.98 -0.75
N LYS A 347 25.94 0.38 -1.75
CA LYS A 347 27.33 -0.10 -1.65
C LYS A 347 28.37 1.02 -1.65
N VAL A 348 28.05 2.21 -2.16
CA VAL A 348 28.97 3.38 -2.14
C VAL A 348 29.10 3.99 -0.74
N ALA A 349 28.06 3.87 0.11
CA ALA A 349 28.05 4.44 1.46
C ALA A 349 28.75 3.57 2.52
N ALA A 350 29.09 2.31 2.21
CA ALA A 350 29.65 1.35 3.16
C ALA A 350 31.18 1.42 3.32
N ASN A 351 31.84 2.42 2.72
CA ASN A 351 33.30 2.52 2.70
C ASN A 351 33.84 3.62 3.62
N TRP A 352 33.49 3.55 4.91
CA TRP A 352 34.20 4.28 5.96
C TRP A 352 34.94 3.29 6.86
N LYS A 353 36.26 3.15 6.62
CA LYS A 353 37.20 2.52 7.54
C LYS A 353 37.98 3.60 8.29
N ALA A 354 37.93 3.56 9.61
CA ALA A 354 39.05 3.81 10.53
C ALA A 354 38.66 3.23 11.90
#